data_AF-A0A8C6FDJ7-F1
#
_entry.id   AF-A0A8C6FDJ7-F1
#
_cell.length_a   1.000
_cell.length_b   1.000
_cell.length_c   1.000
_cell.angle_alpha   90.00
_cell.angle_beta   90.00
_cell.angle_gamma   90.00
#
_symmetry.space_group_name_H-M   'P 1'
#
loop_
_entity.id
_entity.type
_entity.pdbx_description
1 polymer ?
#
loop_
_entity_poly.entity_id
_entity_poly.type
_entity_poly.pdbx_seq_one_letter_code
_entity_poly.pdbx_strand_id
1 'polypeptide(L)'
;LAVSWFQNALGLDQVEFYALRAEAYIQLCDFSSAAQNLRKAYSSQPENTDFLERLTLVLYLKGQCLFEQCAFLDALNVFSQASELQPEKFCFRYRCMACLLALKRHRECLSFVTKEVEHGTTNADVYILRARLYNFFQQVDLCHRDLHSALLLDPKHPQAKVPLKVMVDQAQEARQEAGILAVQGKLQRALQCINCAIENNPLDPSPALPQMCCVISGETHHLVLGHFTSLSLGFLI
;
A
#
# COMPACT_ATOMS: atom_id res chain seq x y z
N LEU A 1 22.23 42.10 -9.58
CA LEU A 1 21.85 41.02 -8.65
C LEU A 1 22.91 39.91 -8.59
N ALA A 2 23.39 39.33 -9.69
CA ALA A 2 24.44 38.30 -9.65
C ALA A 2 25.78 38.75 -9.00
N VAL A 3 26.21 39.99 -9.22
CA VAL A 3 27.51 40.51 -8.72
C VAL A 3 27.58 40.62 -7.18
N SER A 4 26.46 40.94 -6.51
CA SER A 4 26.45 41.04 -5.03
C SER A 4 26.53 39.67 -4.35
N TRP A 5 26.06 38.61 -5.02
CA TRP A 5 26.16 37.23 -4.52
C TRP A 5 27.59 36.70 -4.62
N PHE A 6 28.33 37.06 -5.68
CA PHE A 6 29.73 36.70 -5.82
C PHE A 6 30.64 37.35 -4.77
N GLN A 7 30.36 38.60 -4.38
CA GLN A 7 31.12 39.29 -3.32
C GLN A 7 30.88 38.67 -1.93
N ASN A 8 29.66 38.24 -1.63
CA ASN A 8 29.39 37.53 -0.37
C ASN A 8 30.03 36.12 -0.36
N ALA A 9 30.07 35.41 -1.49
CA ALA A 9 30.64 34.06 -1.58
C ALA A 9 32.13 33.94 -1.18
N LEU A 10 32.89 35.04 -1.24
CA LEU A 10 34.32 35.05 -0.91
C LEU A 10 34.61 35.00 0.61
N GLY A 11 33.59 35.11 1.47
CA GLY A 11 33.72 35.02 2.92
C GLY A 11 32.74 34.06 3.61
N LEU A 12 31.95 33.29 2.85
CA LEU A 12 30.98 32.34 3.39
C LEU A 12 31.66 31.03 3.79
N ASP A 13 31.16 30.42 4.87
CA ASP A 13 31.46 29.03 5.17
C ASP A 13 30.99 28.13 4.00
N GLN A 14 31.72 27.06 3.73
CA GLN A 14 31.50 26.19 2.58
C GLN A 14 30.08 25.61 2.57
N VAL A 15 29.50 25.36 3.74
CA VAL A 15 28.15 24.84 3.93
C VAL A 15 27.09 25.88 3.51
N GLU A 16 27.26 27.12 3.98
CA GLU A 16 26.35 28.23 3.66
C GLU A 16 26.36 28.56 2.17
N PHE A 17 27.52 28.46 1.53
CA PHE A 17 27.65 28.59 0.08
C PHE A 17 26.82 27.55 -0.68
N TYR A 18 26.88 26.27 -0.27
CA TYR A 18 26.07 25.22 -0.90
C TYR A 18 24.57 25.41 -0.63
N ALA A 19 24.19 25.85 0.57
CA ALA A 19 22.80 26.12 0.92
C ALA A 19 22.21 27.24 0.05
N LEU A 20 22.91 28.36 -0.11
CA LEU A 20 22.46 29.48 -0.94
C LEU A 20 22.36 29.11 -2.43
N ARG A 21 23.31 28.31 -2.93
CA ARG A 21 23.22 27.79 -4.31
C ARG A 21 22.02 26.89 -4.49
N ALA A 22 21.75 26.01 -3.53
CA ALA A 22 20.56 25.18 -3.59
C ALA A 22 19.29 26.02 -3.66
N GLU A 23 19.17 27.05 -2.83
CA GLU A 23 18.02 27.96 -2.85
C GLU A 23 17.85 28.63 -4.22
N ALA A 24 18.93 29.15 -4.80
CA ALA A 24 18.88 29.72 -6.14
C ALA A 24 18.39 28.70 -7.20
N TYR A 25 18.84 27.45 -7.13
CA TYR A 25 18.36 26.40 -8.04
C TYR A 25 16.91 25.98 -7.79
N ILE A 26 16.43 26.03 -6.55
CA ILE A 26 15.01 25.79 -6.22
C ILE A 26 14.14 26.85 -6.90
N GLN A 27 14.52 28.13 -6.81
CA GLN A 27 13.80 29.23 -7.47
C GLN A 27 13.81 29.12 -9.01
N LEU A 28 14.82 28.47 -9.58
CA LEU A 28 14.91 28.15 -11.01
C LEU A 28 14.21 26.83 -11.39
N CYS A 29 13.61 26.12 -10.44
CA CYS A 29 13.06 24.78 -10.59
C CYS A 29 14.08 23.73 -11.11
N ASP A 30 15.38 23.99 -10.99
CA ASP A 30 16.42 23.00 -11.25
C ASP A 30 16.63 22.14 -10.00
N PHE A 31 15.67 21.23 -9.77
CA PHE A 31 15.68 20.37 -8.61
C PHE A 31 16.87 19.40 -8.58
N SER A 32 17.48 19.10 -9.73
CA SER A 32 18.66 18.24 -9.79
C SER A 32 19.87 18.95 -9.22
N SER A 33 20.15 20.18 -9.66
CA SER A 33 21.24 20.99 -9.12
C SER A 33 20.98 21.38 -7.66
N ALA A 34 19.74 21.69 -7.30
CA ALA A 34 19.36 21.96 -5.91
C ALA A 34 19.68 20.77 -4.98
N ALA A 35 19.24 19.56 -5.35
CA ALA A 35 19.48 18.35 -4.55
C ALA A 35 20.97 18.04 -4.39
N GLN A 36 21.79 18.25 -5.44
CA GLN A 36 23.24 18.06 -5.36
C GLN A 36 23.90 19.01 -4.36
N ASN A 37 23.51 20.29 -4.35
CA ASN A 37 24.07 21.26 -3.41
C ASN A 37 23.59 20.98 -1.98
N LEU A 38 22.30 20.63 -1.78
CA LEU A 38 21.78 20.24 -0.46
C LEU A 38 22.46 18.98 0.09
N ARG A 39 22.78 17.99 -0.75
CA ARG A 39 23.56 16.82 -0.31
C ARG A 39 24.93 17.19 0.22
N LYS A 40 25.61 18.16 -0.42
CA LYS A 40 26.90 18.66 0.07
C LYS A 40 26.74 19.37 1.40
N ALA A 41 25.77 20.28 1.52
CA ALA A 41 25.48 20.97 2.77
C ALA A 41 25.13 19.98 3.90
N TYR A 42 24.25 19.01 3.63
CA TYR A 42 23.88 17.96 4.57
C TYR A 42 25.06 17.06 4.97
N SER A 43 25.94 16.70 4.02
CA SER A 43 27.13 15.89 4.34
C SER A 43 28.12 16.61 5.26
N SER A 44 28.17 17.95 5.19
CA SER A 44 29.02 18.76 6.06
C SER A 44 28.42 18.98 7.45
N GLN A 45 27.09 19.04 7.55
CA GLN A 45 26.37 19.24 8.82
C GLN A 45 25.17 18.27 8.90
N PRO A 46 25.40 16.98 9.17
CA PRO A 46 24.33 15.97 9.17
C PRO A 46 23.34 16.14 10.34
N GLU A 47 23.75 16.81 11.42
CA GLU A 47 22.89 17.12 12.57
C GLU A 47 21.86 18.23 12.25
N ASN A 48 22.09 19.01 11.18
CA ASN A 48 21.19 20.07 10.79
C ASN A 48 19.99 19.49 9.99
N THR A 49 18.86 19.37 10.67
CA THR A 49 17.62 18.81 10.10
C THR A 49 17.04 19.67 8.98
N ASP A 50 17.32 20.97 8.93
CA ASP A 50 16.81 21.88 7.88
C ASP A 50 17.33 21.48 6.49
N PHE A 51 18.60 21.08 6.36
CA PHE A 51 19.14 20.60 5.10
C PHE A 51 18.53 19.28 4.66
N LEU A 52 18.28 18.38 5.62
CA LEU A 52 17.61 17.11 5.33
C LEU A 52 16.17 17.34 4.86
N GLU A 53 15.43 18.22 5.54
CA GLU A 53 14.04 18.55 5.17
C GLU A 53 13.96 19.25 3.81
N ARG A 54 14.86 20.19 3.53
CA ARG A 54 14.94 20.82 2.20
C ARG A 54 15.33 19.80 1.13
N LEU A 55 16.28 18.91 1.41
CA LEU A 55 16.69 17.89 0.46
C LEU A 55 15.53 16.95 0.10
N THR A 56 14.80 16.43 1.09
CA THR A 56 13.66 15.56 0.81
C THR A 56 12.50 16.28 0.15
N LEU A 57 12.27 17.57 0.46
CA LEU A 57 11.32 18.42 -0.27
C LEU A 57 11.71 18.57 -1.74
N VAL A 58 12.98 18.87 -2.04
CA VAL A 58 13.47 18.99 -3.42
C VAL A 58 13.37 17.67 -4.18
N LEU A 59 13.70 16.54 -3.54
CA LEU A 59 13.50 15.21 -4.14
C LEU A 59 12.02 14.95 -4.42
N TYR A 60 11.11 15.32 -3.51
CA TYR A 60 9.68 15.19 -3.73
C TYR A 60 9.21 16.01 -4.93
N LEU A 61 9.62 17.28 -5.04
CA LEU A 61 9.27 18.15 -6.17
C LEU A 61 9.80 17.57 -7.49
N LYS A 62 11.07 17.12 -7.51
CA LYS A 62 11.65 16.45 -8.68
C LYS A 62 10.87 15.19 -9.07
N GLY A 63 10.57 14.33 -8.09
CA GLY A 63 9.80 13.11 -8.31
C GLY A 63 8.40 13.41 -8.84
N GLN A 64 7.75 14.48 -8.35
CA GLN A 64 6.44 14.92 -8.82
C GLN A 64 6.49 15.39 -10.28
N CYS A 65 7.49 16.19 -10.67
CA CYS A 65 7.66 16.58 -12.06
C CYS A 65 7.88 15.37 -12.99
N LEU A 66 8.70 14.40 -12.57
CA LEU A 66 8.91 13.16 -13.32
C LEU A 66 7.63 12.33 -13.44
N PHE A 67 6.84 12.27 -12.36
CA PHE A 67 5.56 11.56 -12.35
C PHE A 67 4.56 12.18 -13.33
N GLU A 68 4.45 13.51 -13.35
CA GLU A 68 3.59 14.26 -14.27
C GLU A 68 4.03 14.10 -15.74
N GLN A 69 5.32 13.89 -15.98
CA GLN A 69 5.88 13.56 -17.29
C GLN A 69 5.71 12.08 -17.67
N CYS A 70 5.03 11.28 -16.84
CA CYS A 70 4.90 9.83 -16.99
C CYS A 70 6.23 9.06 -16.95
N ALA A 71 7.32 9.67 -16.48
CA ALA A 71 8.62 9.04 -16.25
C ALA A 71 8.60 8.27 -14.92
N PHE A 72 7.71 7.28 -14.81
CA PHE A 72 7.37 6.65 -13.52
C PHE A 72 8.53 5.89 -12.88
N LEU A 73 9.45 5.32 -13.67
CA LEU A 73 10.63 4.63 -13.14
C LEU A 73 11.62 5.62 -12.51
N ASP A 74 11.85 6.75 -13.17
CA ASP A 74 12.72 7.80 -12.64
C ASP A 74 12.08 8.48 -11.42
N ALA A 75 10.77 8.72 -11.46
CA ALA A 75 10.01 9.22 -10.33
C ALA A 75 10.13 8.28 -9.13
N LEU A 76 9.94 6.96 -9.35
CA LEU A 76 10.11 5.93 -8.30
C LEU A 76 11.51 6.02 -7.69
N ASN A 77 12.57 6.06 -8.51
CA ASN A 77 13.94 6.15 -8.01
C ASN A 77 14.19 7.40 -7.15
N VAL A 78 13.61 8.54 -7.51
CA VAL A 78 13.74 9.79 -6.76
C VAL A 78 12.94 9.74 -5.45
N PHE A 79 11.70 9.25 -5.48
CA PHE A 79 10.89 9.10 -4.27
C PHE A 79 11.47 8.07 -3.31
N SER A 80 12.07 6.98 -3.82
CA SER A 80 12.78 5.99 -3.01
C SER A 80 13.93 6.63 -2.23
N GLN A 81 14.74 7.48 -2.88
CA GLN A 81 15.80 8.24 -2.19
C GLN A 81 15.24 9.14 -1.07
N ALA A 82 14.10 9.81 -1.30
CA ALA A 82 13.46 10.61 -0.26
C ALA A 82 12.95 9.75 0.91
N SER A 83 12.41 8.55 0.61
CA SER A 83 11.94 7.61 1.63
C SER A 83 13.07 6.99 2.45
N GLU A 84 14.25 6.77 1.85
CA GLU A 84 15.45 6.28 2.56
C GLU A 84 16.00 7.35 3.52
N LEU A 85 15.93 8.63 3.13
CA LEU A 85 16.38 9.75 3.96
C LEU A 85 15.43 10.03 5.14
N GLN A 86 14.13 9.82 4.97
CA GLN A 86 13.12 10.05 6.00
C GLN A 86 12.09 8.90 6.01
N PRO A 87 12.44 7.72 6.54
CA PRO A 87 11.57 6.53 6.52
C PRO A 87 10.26 6.74 7.29
N GLU A 88 10.28 7.57 8.34
CA GLU A 88 9.11 7.91 9.14
C GLU A 88 8.05 8.69 8.35
N LYS A 89 8.44 9.39 7.26
CA LYS A 89 7.51 10.17 6.45
C LYS A 89 6.80 9.28 5.43
N PHE A 90 5.54 8.95 5.75
CA PHE A 90 4.67 8.13 4.91
C PHE A 90 4.44 8.71 3.50
N CYS A 91 4.48 10.03 3.32
CA CYS A 91 4.19 10.67 2.03
C CYS A 91 5.12 10.21 0.89
N PHE A 92 6.41 9.94 1.16
CA PHE A 92 7.34 9.46 0.14
C PHE A 92 7.05 8.01 -0.25
N ARG A 93 6.76 7.17 0.73
CA ARG A 93 6.34 5.78 0.53
C ARG A 93 5.05 5.68 -0.29
N TYR A 94 4.09 6.56 -0.02
CA TYR A 94 2.86 6.68 -0.83
C TYR A 94 3.16 7.00 -2.30
N ARG A 95 4.10 7.91 -2.57
CA ARG A 95 4.51 8.24 -3.94
C ARG A 95 5.23 7.09 -4.63
N CYS A 96 6.04 6.31 -3.92
CA CYS A 96 6.63 5.08 -4.45
C CYS A 96 5.54 4.08 -4.89
N MET A 97 4.52 3.87 -4.04
CA MET A 97 3.37 3.01 -4.38
C MET A 97 2.63 3.50 -5.63
N ALA A 98 2.37 4.81 -5.73
CA ALA A 98 1.75 5.40 -6.92
C ALA A 98 2.56 5.14 -8.20
N CYS A 99 3.89 5.24 -8.14
CA CYS A 99 4.76 4.93 -9.27
C CYS A 99 4.72 3.45 -9.65
N LEU A 100 4.74 2.54 -8.66
CA LEU A 100 4.64 1.10 -8.90
C LEU A 100 3.32 0.71 -9.57
N LEU A 101 2.21 1.33 -9.16
CA LEU A 101 0.90 1.13 -9.80
C LEU A 101 0.90 1.64 -11.25
N ALA A 102 1.45 2.82 -11.50
CA ALA A 102 1.56 3.39 -12.85
C ALA A 102 2.43 2.52 -13.78
N LEU A 103 3.48 1.90 -13.23
CA LEU A 103 4.34 0.93 -13.92
C LEU A 103 3.70 -0.46 -14.08
N LYS A 104 2.49 -0.68 -13.56
CA LYS A 104 1.82 -2.00 -13.50
C LYS A 104 2.61 -3.07 -12.75
N ARG A 105 3.52 -2.66 -11.86
CA ARG A 105 4.30 -3.54 -10.99
C ARG A 105 3.48 -3.92 -9.74
N HIS A 106 2.30 -4.51 -9.97
CA HIS A 106 1.29 -4.77 -8.95
C HIS A 106 1.80 -5.66 -7.81
N ARG A 107 2.63 -6.68 -8.11
CA ARG A 107 3.20 -7.57 -7.09
C ARG A 107 4.15 -6.85 -6.14
N GLU A 108 4.96 -5.95 -6.67
CA GLU A 108 5.89 -5.16 -5.87
C GLU A 108 5.16 -4.13 -5.04
N CYS A 109 4.15 -3.48 -5.62
CA CYS A 109 3.26 -2.60 -4.86
C CYS A 109 2.58 -3.36 -3.72
N LEU A 110 2.10 -4.59 -3.96
CA LEU A 110 1.48 -5.42 -2.92
C LEU A 110 2.47 -5.74 -1.80
N SER A 111 3.69 -6.17 -2.12
CA SER A 111 4.74 -6.42 -1.12
C SER A 111 5.02 -5.16 -0.28
N PHE A 112 5.07 -3.99 -0.93
CA PHE A 112 5.32 -2.73 -0.26
C PHE A 112 4.17 -2.34 0.69
N VAL A 113 2.92 -2.39 0.21
CA VAL A 113 1.73 -2.09 1.03
C VAL A 113 1.59 -3.09 2.20
N THR A 114 1.92 -4.36 1.99
CA THR A 114 1.87 -5.37 3.06
C THR A 114 2.83 -5.03 4.18
N LYS A 115 4.07 -4.62 3.86
CA LYS A 115 5.03 -4.14 4.87
C LYS A 115 4.44 -2.95 5.62
N GLU A 116 3.83 -1.98 4.95
CA GLU A 116 3.22 -0.82 5.63
C GLU A 116 2.16 -1.23 6.66
N VAL A 117 1.34 -2.22 6.33
CA VAL A 117 0.34 -2.75 7.26
C VAL A 117 1.00 -3.51 8.42
N GLU A 118 2.05 -4.29 8.17
CA GLU A 118 2.84 -4.97 9.22
C GLU A 118 3.49 -3.99 10.19
N HIS A 119 3.89 -2.80 9.73
CA HIS A 119 4.41 -1.72 10.59
C HIS A 119 3.31 -1.01 11.41
N GLY A 120 2.05 -1.40 11.29
CA GLY A 120 0.95 -0.87 12.11
C GLY A 120 0.39 0.46 11.63
N THR A 121 0.29 0.68 10.32
CA THR A 121 -0.35 1.89 9.78
C THR A 121 -1.79 2.07 10.28
N THR A 122 -2.14 3.31 10.66
CA THR A 122 -3.51 3.69 11.02
C THR A 122 -4.26 4.35 9.87
N ASN A 123 -3.67 4.36 8.67
CA ASN A 123 -4.27 4.97 7.50
C ASN A 123 -5.17 3.96 6.75
N ALA A 124 -6.48 4.21 6.77
CA ALA A 124 -7.48 3.39 6.08
C ALA A 124 -7.19 3.24 4.57
N ASP A 125 -6.65 4.27 3.91
CA ASP A 125 -6.33 4.23 2.47
C ASP A 125 -5.31 3.14 2.11
N VAL A 126 -4.41 2.79 3.05
CA VAL A 126 -3.41 1.74 2.84
C VAL A 126 -4.09 0.38 2.74
N TYR A 127 -5.05 0.11 3.63
CA TYR A 127 -5.88 -1.10 3.58
C TYR A 127 -6.72 -1.15 2.30
N ILE A 128 -7.28 -0.01 1.87
CA ILE A 128 -8.02 0.06 0.59
C ILE A 128 -7.14 -0.25 -0.60
N LEU A 129 -5.93 0.29 -0.63
CA LEU A 129 -4.99 -0.01 -1.70
C LEU A 129 -4.64 -1.50 -1.71
N ARG A 130 -4.40 -2.10 -0.55
CA ARG A 130 -4.10 -3.53 -0.44
C ARG A 130 -5.29 -4.41 -0.86
N ALA A 131 -6.50 -4.07 -0.43
CA ALA A 131 -7.74 -4.73 -0.84
C ALA A 131 -7.91 -4.72 -2.36
N ARG A 132 -7.67 -3.57 -3.00
CA ARG A 132 -7.73 -3.46 -4.47
C ARG A 132 -6.71 -4.35 -5.18
N LEU A 133 -5.50 -4.44 -4.63
CA LEU A 133 -4.45 -5.32 -5.16
C LEU A 133 -4.82 -6.80 -4.97
N TYR A 134 -5.36 -7.17 -3.80
CA TYR A 134 -5.86 -8.53 -3.57
C TYR A 134 -7.00 -8.90 -4.51
N ASN A 135 -7.96 -7.99 -4.72
CA ASN A 135 -9.02 -8.19 -5.69
C ASN A 135 -8.47 -8.37 -7.12
N PHE A 136 -7.45 -7.58 -7.50
CA PHE A 136 -6.77 -7.74 -8.79
C PHE A 136 -6.10 -9.12 -8.95
N PHE A 137 -5.58 -9.69 -7.86
CA PHE A 137 -5.00 -11.04 -7.84
C PHE A 137 -6.01 -12.15 -7.51
N GLN A 138 -7.32 -11.85 -7.50
CA GLN A 138 -8.39 -12.81 -7.17
C GLN A 138 -8.29 -13.42 -5.76
N GLN A 139 -7.67 -12.71 -4.83
CA GLN A 139 -7.60 -13.06 -3.41
C GLN A 139 -8.77 -12.39 -2.66
N VAL A 140 -9.98 -12.92 -2.89
CA VAL A 140 -11.25 -12.32 -2.48
C VAL A 140 -11.38 -12.25 -0.96
N ASP A 141 -10.95 -13.29 -0.25
CA ASP A 141 -10.98 -13.38 1.21
C ASP A 141 -10.08 -12.33 1.87
N LEU A 142 -8.87 -12.13 1.36
CA LEU A 142 -7.94 -11.11 1.84
C LEU A 142 -8.45 -9.70 1.52
N CYS A 143 -9.04 -9.50 0.34
CA CYS A 143 -9.71 -8.26 -0.01
C CYS A 143 -10.82 -7.91 1.00
N HIS A 144 -11.69 -8.86 1.34
CA HIS A 144 -12.76 -8.64 2.32
C HIS A 144 -12.21 -8.22 3.69
N ARG A 145 -11.18 -8.92 4.18
CA ARG A 145 -10.54 -8.61 5.47
C ARG A 145 -9.98 -7.20 5.49
N ASP A 146 -9.30 -6.77 4.43
CA ASP A 146 -8.75 -5.42 4.35
C ASP A 146 -9.82 -4.33 4.24
N LEU A 147 -10.89 -4.57 3.49
CA LEU A 147 -12.03 -3.64 3.44
C LEU A 147 -12.68 -3.49 4.83
N HIS A 148 -12.82 -4.59 5.55
CA HIS A 148 -13.31 -4.58 6.93
C HIS A 148 -12.37 -3.82 7.86
N SER A 149 -11.06 -4.09 7.81
CA SER A 149 -10.04 -3.35 8.57
C SER A 149 -10.05 -1.85 8.26
N ALA A 150 -10.22 -1.46 7.00
CA ALA A 150 -10.35 -0.06 6.62
C ALA A 150 -11.58 0.61 7.26
N LEU A 151 -12.73 -0.09 7.33
CA LEU A 151 -13.94 0.42 7.98
C LEU A 151 -13.85 0.46 9.51
N LEU A 152 -13.00 -0.36 10.13
CA LEU A 152 -12.70 -0.23 11.57
C LEU A 152 -11.95 1.07 11.86
N LEU A 153 -11.10 1.52 10.94
CA LEU A 153 -10.35 2.78 11.05
C LEU A 153 -11.17 4.00 10.64
N ASP A 154 -11.90 3.91 9.53
CA ASP A 154 -12.84 4.92 9.06
C ASP A 154 -14.19 4.28 8.65
N PRO A 155 -15.19 4.28 9.55
CA PRO A 155 -16.50 3.68 9.31
C PRO A 155 -17.29 4.30 8.14
N LYS A 156 -16.92 5.50 7.70
CA LYS A 156 -17.61 6.20 6.60
C LYS A 156 -16.84 6.14 5.29
N HIS A 157 -15.73 5.39 5.23
CA HIS A 157 -14.87 5.33 4.05
C HIS A 157 -15.64 4.77 2.83
N PRO A 158 -15.94 5.61 1.82
CA PRO A 158 -16.84 5.21 0.74
C PRO A 158 -16.24 4.10 -0.14
N GLN A 159 -14.92 4.12 -0.32
CA GLN A 159 -14.21 3.12 -1.13
C GLN A 159 -14.08 1.76 -0.42
N ALA A 160 -14.40 1.69 0.87
CA ALA A 160 -14.44 0.46 1.65
C ALA A 160 -15.87 -0.10 1.71
N LYS A 161 -16.82 0.79 2.04
CA LYS A 161 -18.22 0.43 2.31
C LYS A 161 -18.94 -0.16 1.10
N VAL A 162 -18.78 0.44 -0.07
CA VAL A 162 -19.49 0.00 -1.28
C VAL A 162 -19.00 -1.39 -1.72
N PRO A 163 -17.69 -1.64 -1.92
CA PRO A 163 -17.22 -2.98 -2.29
C PRO A 163 -17.55 -4.03 -1.24
N LEU A 164 -17.38 -3.73 0.05
CA LEU A 164 -17.67 -4.70 1.11
C LEU A 164 -19.15 -5.12 1.10
N LYS A 165 -20.07 -4.15 0.92
CA LYS A 165 -21.49 -4.46 0.80
C LYS A 165 -21.76 -5.39 -0.40
N VAL A 166 -21.17 -5.10 -1.56
CA VAL A 166 -21.33 -5.95 -2.76
C VAL A 166 -20.87 -7.39 -2.49
N MET A 167 -19.73 -7.56 -1.82
CA MET A 167 -19.22 -8.90 -1.46
C MET A 167 -20.17 -9.63 -0.49
N VAL A 168 -20.69 -8.93 0.52
CA VAL A 168 -21.65 -9.52 1.46
C VAL A 168 -22.95 -9.92 0.75
N ASP A 169 -23.46 -9.08 -0.15
CA ASP A 169 -24.66 -9.39 -0.94
C ASP A 169 -24.41 -10.62 -1.84
N GLN A 170 -23.27 -10.70 -2.53
CA GLN A 170 -22.86 -11.86 -3.33
C GLN A 170 -22.72 -13.14 -2.49
N ALA A 171 -22.19 -13.04 -1.28
CA ALA A 171 -22.09 -14.18 -0.37
C ALA A 171 -23.48 -14.71 0.04
N GLN A 172 -24.45 -13.82 0.27
CA GLN A 172 -25.83 -14.21 0.60
C GLN A 172 -26.52 -14.89 -0.58
N GLU A 173 -26.36 -14.36 -1.80
CA GLU A 173 -26.91 -14.96 -3.02
C GLU A 173 -26.33 -16.36 -3.26
N ALA A 174 -25.00 -16.49 -3.20
CA ALA A 174 -24.33 -17.78 -3.37
C ALA A 174 -24.77 -18.81 -2.31
N ARG A 175 -24.99 -18.37 -1.07
CA ARG A 175 -25.55 -19.22 -0.01
C ARG A 175 -26.97 -19.70 -0.31
N GLN A 176 -27.83 -18.83 -0.84
CA GLN A 176 -29.20 -19.21 -1.20
C GLN A 176 -29.20 -20.22 -2.36
N GLU A 177 -28.39 -19.97 -3.39
CA GLU A 177 -28.25 -20.87 -4.53
C GLU A 177 -27.74 -22.25 -4.10
N ALA A 178 -26.76 -22.28 -3.18
CA ALA A 178 -26.26 -23.53 -2.62
C ALA A 178 -27.37 -24.37 -1.96
N GLY A 179 -28.25 -23.73 -1.19
CA GLY A 179 -29.39 -24.41 -0.56
C GLY A 179 -30.33 -25.03 -1.59
N ILE A 180 -30.65 -24.31 -2.66
CA ILE A 180 -31.51 -24.80 -3.75
C ILE A 180 -30.85 -25.99 -4.46
N LEU A 181 -29.57 -25.88 -4.80
CA LEU A 181 -28.81 -26.93 -5.49
C LEU A 181 -28.65 -28.18 -4.62
N ALA A 182 -28.48 -28.02 -3.30
CA ALA A 182 -28.39 -29.13 -2.35
C ALA A 182 -29.71 -29.93 -2.31
N VAL A 183 -30.86 -29.24 -2.25
CA VAL A 183 -32.18 -29.91 -2.29
C VAL A 183 -32.41 -30.62 -3.63
N GLN A 184 -31.87 -30.10 -4.73
CA GLN A 184 -31.91 -30.75 -6.05
C GLN A 184 -30.93 -31.93 -6.20
N GLY A 185 -30.13 -32.26 -5.18
CA GLY A 185 -29.10 -33.31 -5.22
C GLY A 185 -27.85 -32.92 -6.03
N LYS A 186 -27.71 -31.66 -6.45
CA LYS A 186 -26.55 -31.15 -7.22
C LYS A 186 -25.43 -30.73 -6.28
N LEU A 187 -24.93 -31.68 -5.49
CA LEU A 187 -24.02 -31.45 -4.37
C LEU A 187 -22.71 -30.74 -4.77
N GLN A 188 -22.10 -31.11 -5.90
CA GLN A 188 -20.86 -30.48 -6.36
C GLN A 188 -21.03 -28.97 -6.65
N ARG A 189 -22.14 -28.58 -7.28
CA ARG A 189 -22.42 -27.17 -7.56
C ARG A 189 -22.80 -26.42 -6.28
N ALA A 190 -23.55 -27.07 -5.39
CA ALA A 190 -23.86 -26.50 -4.08
C ALA A 190 -22.58 -26.18 -3.28
N LEU A 191 -21.59 -27.08 -3.32
CA LEU A 191 -20.29 -26.88 -2.67
C LEU A 191 -19.52 -25.69 -3.27
N GLN A 192 -19.52 -25.55 -4.59
CA GLN A 192 -18.91 -24.39 -5.27
C GLN A 192 -19.54 -23.07 -4.82
N CYS A 193 -20.87 -23.00 -4.76
CA CYS A 193 -21.59 -21.82 -4.28
C CYS A 193 -21.26 -21.51 -2.81
N ILE A 194 -21.10 -22.53 -1.96
CA ILE A 194 -20.71 -22.32 -0.56
C ILE A 194 -19.29 -21.79 -0.43
N ASN A 195 -18.33 -22.34 -1.19
CA ASN A 195 -16.96 -21.83 -1.19
C ASN A 195 -16.93 -20.36 -1.63
N CYS A 196 -17.67 -20.01 -2.69
CA CYS A 196 -17.83 -18.62 -3.12
C CYS A 196 -18.42 -17.73 -2.01
N ALA A 197 -19.42 -18.21 -1.26
CA ALA A 197 -19.99 -17.47 -0.14
C ALA A 197 -18.98 -17.25 1.00
N ILE A 198 -18.18 -18.25 1.33
CA ILE A 198 -17.14 -18.17 2.37
C ILE A 198 -16.03 -17.19 1.95
N GLU A 199 -15.58 -17.24 0.70
CA GLU A 199 -14.55 -16.33 0.17
C GLU A 199 -15.02 -14.87 0.17
N ASN A 200 -16.29 -14.61 -0.15
CA ASN A 200 -16.84 -13.26 -0.21
C ASN A 200 -17.24 -12.69 1.16
N ASN A 201 -17.47 -13.52 2.18
CA ASN A 201 -17.73 -13.07 3.54
C ASN A 201 -17.07 -13.99 4.59
N PRO A 202 -15.73 -13.99 4.68
CA PRO A 202 -14.98 -14.87 5.58
C PRO A 202 -15.13 -14.52 7.06
N LEU A 203 -15.77 -13.39 7.39
CA LEU A 203 -16.03 -12.94 8.76
C LEU A 203 -17.50 -13.15 9.17
N ASP A 204 -18.32 -13.84 8.35
CA ASP A 204 -19.68 -14.19 8.73
C ASP A 204 -19.66 -15.04 10.01
N PRO A 205 -20.27 -14.57 11.12
CA PRO A 205 -20.30 -15.31 12.38
C PRO A 205 -21.20 -16.55 12.33
N SER A 206 -22.00 -16.74 11.27
CA SER A 206 -22.93 -17.85 11.18
C SER A 206 -22.20 -19.18 10.88
N PRO A 207 -22.28 -20.21 11.74
CA PRO A 207 -21.60 -21.49 11.54
C PRO A 207 -22.20 -22.31 10.38
N ALA A 208 -23.31 -21.83 9.82
CA ALA A 208 -24.08 -22.50 8.79
C ALA A 208 -23.30 -22.70 7.49
N LEU A 209 -22.45 -21.75 7.07
CA LEU A 209 -21.68 -21.89 5.83
C LEU A 209 -20.62 -23.02 5.93
N PRO A 210 -19.75 -23.04 6.96
CA PRO A 210 -18.83 -24.17 7.17
C PRO A 210 -19.55 -25.50 7.42
N GLN A 211 -20.63 -25.52 8.20
CA GLN A 211 -21.39 -26.74 8.47
C GLN A 211 -22.02 -27.33 7.21
N MET A 212 -22.63 -26.47 6.38
CA MET A 212 -23.23 -26.90 5.11
C MET A 212 -22.15 -27.40 4.13
N CYS A 213 -20.95 -26.80 4.16
CA CYS A 213 -19.79 -27.32 3.42
C CYS A 213 -19.42 -28.74 3.87
N CYS A 214 -19.23 -28.97 5.18
CA CYS A 214 -18.91 -30.30 5.74
C CYS A 214 -19.97 -31.37 5.38
N VAL A 215 -21.25 -31.00 5.48
CA VAL A 215 -22.37 -31.92 5.16
C VAL A 215 -22.37 -32.30 3.69
N ILE A 216 -22.05 -31.36 2.80
CA ILE A 216 -22.05 -31.57 1.35
C ILE A 216 -20.76 -32.28 0.88
N SER A 217 -19.61 -32.03 1.51
CA SER A 217 -18.34 -32.69 1.20
C SER A 217 -18.24 -34.11 1.76
N GLY A 218 -19.08 -34.46 2.74
CA GLY A 218 -19.00 -35.73 3.46
C GLY A 218 -17.85 -35.79 4.47
N GLU A 219 -17.16 -34.67 4.72
CA GLU A 219 -16.10 -34.57 5.71
C GLU A 219 -16.71 -34.29 7.09
N THR A 220 -16.51 -35.20 8.03
CA THR A 220 -16.93 -34.99 9.43
C THR A 220 -16.14 -33.84 10.05
N HIS A 221 -16.77 -33.11 10.98
CA HIS A 221 -16.40 -31.81 11.57
C HIS A 221 -14.95 -31.55 12.04
N HIS A 222 -14.03 -32.52 11.96
CA HIS A 222 -12.68 -32.42 12.48
C HIS A 222 -11.63 -31.80 11.52
N LEU A 223 -11.91 -31.66 10.22
CA LEU A 223 -10.89 -31.23 9.23
C LEU A 223 -11.02 -29.78 8.76
N VAL A 224 -12.21 -29.18 8.78
CA VAL A 224 -12.42 -27.83 8.19
C VAL A 224 -11.90 -26.70 9.09
N LEU A 225 -11.82 -26.91 10.41
CA LEU A 225 -11.21 -25.93 11.32
C LEU A 225 -9.67 -25.88 11.22
N GLY A 226 -9.02 -26.94 10.71
CA GLY A 226 -7.56 -27.03 10.64
C GLY A 226 -6.92 -26.28 9.47
N HIS A 227 -7.64 -26.10 8.36
CA HIS A 227 -7.08 -25.47 7.15
C HIS A 227 -7.19 -23.94 7.11
N PHE A 228 -7.97 -23.34 8.01
CA PHE A 228 -8.05 -21.88 8.16
C PHE A 228 -7.15 -21.31 9.27
N THR A 229 -6.44 -22.17 10.02
CA THR A 229 -5.47 -21.77 11.05
C THR A 229 -4.13 -22.48 10.86
N SER A 230 -3.38 -22.17 9.81
CA SER A 230 -1.91 -22.31 9.85
C SER A 230 -1.23 -21.62 8.67
N LEU A 231 -0.78 -20.39 8.89
CA LEU A 231 0.59 -20.09 8.49
C LEU A 231 1.51 -20.71 9.55
N SER A 232 2.37 -21.62 9.09
CA SER A 232 3.68 -21.94 9.68
C SER A 232 3.78 -22.07 11.21
N LEU A 233 3.88 -23.31 11.70
CA LEU A 233 4.79 -23.61 12.80
C LEU A 233 5.59 -24.88 12.48
N GLY A 234 6.92 -24.73 12.40
CA GLY A 234 7.87 -25.75 12.85
C GLY A 234 8.43 -26.74 11.84
N PHE A 235 9.68 -26.49 11.45
CA PHE A 235 10.69 -27.52 11.17
C PHE A 235 10.63 -28.72 12.13
N LEU A 236 10.74 -29.95 11.62
CA LEU A 236 11.65 -31.02 12.09
C LEU A 236 11.45 -32.34 11.30
N ILE A 237 12.29 -32.54 10.26
CA ILE A 237 13.20 -33.70 10.17
C ILE A 237 14.58 -33.11 9.87
#